data_AF-A0A1Z5HWP6-F1
#
_entry.id   AF-A0A1Z5HWP6-F1
#
_cell.length_a   1.000
_cell.length_b   1.000
_cell.length_c   1.000
_cell.angle_alpha   90.00
_cell.angle_beta   90.00
_cell.angle_gamma   90.00
#
_symmetry.space_group_name_H-M   'P 1'
#
loop_
_entity.id
_entity.type
_entity.pdbx_description
1 polymer ?
#
loop_
_entity_poly.entity_id
_entity_poly.type
_entity_poly.pdbx_seq_one_letter_code
_entity_poly.pdbx_strand_id
1 'polypeptide(L)'
;MNYVDITIIILLLLGAWRGYRSGLLETLGGLAGFLLSLLLAVFYTRSLAAILDQSFGIIDWLKGWLNAHIPVAALLQQVERQSVSGVEQLSLPPFYQKLLVGYLGKSLAAGGTAYESVSEALAAAIASFLLQGITFLLIWFGSLLVLKVFFRLITRSIDKTLLGAVNRLAGTAVGFLTTYLVVGAIAALITPLLALYATRPESVFYSLSRSVAGSYLIPWLVNGFNFLAQEIFTRL
;
A
#
# COMPACT_ATOMS: atom_id res chain seq x y z
N MET A 1 -11.83 16.50 29.26
CA MET A 1 -11.25 16.03 27.99
C MET A 1 -11.80 14.66 27.68
N ASN A 2 -12.16 14.44 26.42
CA ASN A 2 -12.69 13.16 25.95
C ASN A 2 -11.57 12.12 25.85
N TYR A 3 -11.87 10.83 26.01
CA TYR A 3 -10.84 9.78 25.86
C TYR A 3 -10.22 9.79 24.45
N VAL A 4 -10.99 10.18 23.42
CA VAL A 4 -10.49 10.38 22.05
C VAL A 4 -9.42 11.47 22.00
N ASP A 5 -9.63 12.60 22.69
CA ASP A 5 -8.64 13.68 22.75
C ASP A 5 -7.33 13.21 23.42
N ILE A 6 -7.46 12.44 24.51
CA ILE A 6 -6.31 11.87 25.23
C ILE A 6 -5.53 10.92 24.32
N THR A 7 -6.22 10.03 23.59
CA THR A 7 -5.60 9.12 22.63
C THR A 7 -4.88 9.89 21.53
N ILE A 8 -5.49 10.93 20.97
CA ILE A 8 -4.86 11.78 19.95
C ILE A 8 -3.60 12.44 20.50
N ILE A 9 -3.65 13.03 21.70
CA ILE A 9 -2.48 13.67 22.32
C ILE A 9 -1.36 12.65 22.52
N ILE A 10 -1.67 11.45 23.01
CA ILE A 10 -0.68 10.38 23.16
C ILE A 10 -0.04 10.05 21.81
N LEU A 11 -0.83 9.88 20.75
CA LEU A 11 -0.31 9.60 19.41
C LEU A 11 0.60 10.73 18.90
N LEU A 12 0.17 11.99 19.05
CA LEU A 12 0.96 13.16 18.65
C LEU A 12 2.29 13.25 19.44
N LEU A 13 2.27 12.99 20.74
CA LEU A 13 3.46 12.94 21.58
C LEU A 13 4.38 11.78 21.20
N LEU A 14 3.84 10.61 20.89
CA LEU A 14 4.62 9.47 20.39
C LEU A 14 5.27 9.80 19.04
N GLY A 15 4.54 10.48 18.16
CA GLY A 15 5.04 10.99 16.88
C GLY A 15 6.19 11.98 17.06
N ALA A 16 6.00 12.98 17.92
CA ALA A 16 7.00 13.96 18.29
C ALA A 16 8.25 13.30 18.92
N TRP A 17 8.06 12.36 19.84
CA TRP A 17 9.14 11.64 20.50
C TRP A 17 9.93 10.75 19.54
N ARG A 18 9.23 10.03 18.66
CA ARG A 18 9.87 9.25 17.59
C ARG A 18 10.67 10.17 16.67
N GLY A 19 10.10 11.32 16.29
CA GLY A 19 10.78 12.35 15.51
C GLY A 19 12.02 12.90 16.20
N TYR A 20 11.96 13.17 17.50
CA TYR A 20 13.10 13.62 18.30
C TYR A 20 14.22 12.59 18.35
N ARG A 21 13.89 11.29 18.53
CA ARG A 21 14.89 10.21 18.59
C ARG A 21 15.56 9.93 17.24
N SER A 22 14.83 10.09 16.15
CA SER A 22 15.35 9.89 14.79
C SER A 22 16.06 11.13 14.23
N GLY A 23 15.64 12.33 14.65
CA GLY A 23 16.10 13.59 14.06
C GLY A 23 15.50 13.88 12.69
N LEU A 24 15.68 15.12 12.21
CA LEU A 24 15.17 15.62 10.94
C LEU A 24 15.76 14.85 9.75
N LEU A 25 17.07 14.61 9.76
CA LEU A 25 17.74 13.97 8.64
C LEU A 25 17.32 12.51 8.46
N GLU A 26 17.13 11.74 9.53
CA GLU A 26 16.65 10.36 9.43
C GLU A 26 15.15 10.32 9.06
N THR A 27 14.35 11.28 9.52
CA THR A 27 12.92 11.36 9.16
C THR A 27 12.71 11.78 7.70
N LEU A 28 13.38 12.83 7.23
CA LEU A 28 13.36 13.26 5.84
C LEU A 28 14.04 12.24 4.92
N GLY A 29 15.20 11.70 5.32
CA GLY A 29 15.89 10.65 4.59
C GLY A 29 15.09 9.36 4.52
N GLY A 30 14.31 9.04 5.56
CA GLY A 30 13.37 7.93 5.55
C GLY A 30 12.21 8.14 4.57
N LEU A 31 11.63 9.34 4.52
CA LEU A 31 10.56 9.69 3.57
C LEU A 31 11.08 9.73 2.13
N ALA A 32 12.18 10.43 1.88
CA ALA A 32 12.83 10.47 0.58
C ALA A 32 13.27 9.07 0.15
N GLY A 33 13.85 8.30 1.08
CA GLY A 33 14.23 6.92 0.86
C GLY A 33 13.05 6.04 0.50
N PHE A 34 11.92 6.18 1.20
CA PHE A 34 10.69 5.46 0.86
C PHE A 34 10.20 5.76 -0.55
N LEU A 35 10.14 7.04 -0.93
CA LEU A 35 9.70 7.47 -2.27
C LEU A 35 10.67 7.00 -3.35
N LEU A 36 11.98 7.17 -3.14
CA LEU A 36 13.03 6.72 -4.06
C LEU A 36 13.00 5.19 -4.21
N SER A 37 12.86 4.46 -3.12
CA SER A 37 12.71 2.99 -3.13
C SER A 37 11.48 2.54 -3.88
N LEU A 38 10.36 3.27 -3.76
CA LEU A 38 9.15 2.97 -4.51
C LEU A 38 9.38 3.20 -6.01
N LEU A 39 10.00 4.31 -6.40
CA LEU A 39 10.37 4.60 -7.79
C LEU A 39 11.32 3.52 -8.35
N LEU A 40 12.37 3.17 -7.60
CA LEU A 40 13.29 2.09 -7.97
C LEU A 40 12.55 0.77 -8.16
N ALA A 41 11.64 0.41 -7.25
CA ALA A 41 10.85 -0.80 -7.40
C ALA A 41 10.02 -0.77 -8.70
N VAL A 42 9.32 0.33 -9.00
CA VAL A 42 8.54 0.44 -10.25
C VAL A 42 9.42 0.25 -11.51
N PHE A 43 10.60 0.87 -11.55
CA PHE A 43 11.47 0.79 -12.73
C PHE A 43 12.17 -0.57 -12.89
N TYR A 44 12.64 -1.16 -11.79
CA TYR A 44 13.51 -2.33 -11.84
C TYR A 44 12.78 -3.67 -11.65
N THR A 45 11.51 -3.67 -11.21
CA THR A 45 10.73 -4.91 -10.98
C THR A 45 10.71 -5.80 -12.21
N ARG A 46 10.42 -5.24 -13.39
CA ARG A 46 10.31 -6.02 -14.63
C ARG A 46 11.63 -6.70 -14.99
N SER A 47 12.74 -5.97 -14.89
CA SER A 47 14.07 -6.48 -15.20
C SER A 47 14.49 -7.57 -14.22
N LEU A 48 14.35 -7.31 -12.92
CA LEU A 48 14.77 -8.27 -11.89
C LEU A 48 13.88 -9.53 -11.88
N ALA A 49 12.57 -9.40 -12.13
CA ALA A 49 11.67 -10.53 -12.22
C ALA A 49 12.05 -11.46 -13.38
N ALA A 50 12.43 -10.90 -14.53
CA ALA A 50 12.91 -11.68 -15.67
C ALA A 50 14.21 -12.42 -15.35
N ILE A 51 15.17 -11.77 -14.69
CA ILE A 51 16.44 -12.40 -14.29
C ILE A 51 16.19 -13.54 -13.29
N LEU A 52 15.34 -13.29 -12.29
CA LEU A 52 14.97 -14.29 -11.28
C LEU A 52 14.31 -15.50 -11.93
N ASP A 53 13.39 -15.28 -12.86
CA ASP A 53 12.73 -16.37 -13.57
C ASP A 53 13.70 -17.15 -14.46
N GLN A 54 14.54 -16.47 -15.25
CA GLN A 54 15.54 -17.14 -16.10
C GLN A 54 16.55 -17.97 -15.29
N SER A 55 16.88 -17.52 -14.08
CA SER A 55 17.89 -18.18 -13.25
C SER A 55 17.34 -19.36 -12.45
N PHE A 56 16.09 -19.26 -11.98
CA PHE A 56 15.52 -20.19 -11.00
C PHE A 56 14.24 -20.89 -11.47
N GLY A 57 13.68 -20.52 -12.63
CA GLY A 57 12.43 -21.08 -13.16
C GLY A 57 11.23 -20.85 -12.24
N ILE A 58 11.17 -19.71 -11.55
CA ILE A 58 10.20 -19.46 -10.49
C ILE A 58 8.76 -19.45 -11.04
N ILE A 59 8.55 -18.97 -12.27
CA ILE A 59 7.23 -18.99 -12.89
C ILE A 59 6.75 -20.43 -13.07
N ASP A 60 7.60 -21.35 -13.52
CA ASP A 60 7.21 -22.75 -13.74
C ASP A 60 6.97 -23.48 -12.41
N TRP A 61 7.79 -23.20 -11.40
CA TRP A 61 7.53 -23.68 -10.04
C TRP A 61 6.19 -23.16 -9.48
N LEU A 62 5.91 -21.86 -9.64
CA LEU A 62 4.64 -21.26 -9.23
C LEU A 62 3.45 -21.85 -9.98
N LYS A 63 3.55 -22.06 -11.30
CA LYS A 63 2.50 -22.73 -12.11
C LYS A 63 2.21 -24.13 -11.56
N GLY A 64 3.24 -24.92 -11.27
CA GLY A 64 3.10 -26.26 -10.69
C GLY A 64 2.39 -26.22 -9.34
N TRP A 65 2.81 -25.31 -8.46
CA TRP A 65 2.17 -25.12 -7.15
C TRP A 65 0.71 -24.67 -7.26
N LEU A 66 0.42 -23.72 -8.15
CA LEU A 66 -0.92 -23.20 -8.42
C LEU A 66 -1.83 -24.31 -8.92
N ASN A 67 -1.39 -25.09 -9.90
CA ASN A 67 -2.20 -26.20 -10.45
C ASN A 67 -2.51 -27.28 -9.41
N ALA A 68 -1.61 -27.49 -8.43
CA ALA A 68 -1.81 -28.47 -7.37
C ALA A 68 -2.77 -28.01 -6.26
N HIS A 69 -2.82 -26.71 -5.95
CA HIS A 69 -3.58 -26.18 -4.81
C HIS A 69 -4.80 -25.34 -5.21
N ILE A 70 -4.84 -24.84 -6.44
CA ILE A 70 -5.93 -24.05 -6.98
C ILE A 70 -6.40 -24.78 -8.24
N PRO A 71 -7.64 -25.30 -8.29
CA PRO A 71 -8.16 -25.95 -9.48
C PRO A 71 -8.55 -24.88 -10.52
N VAL A 72 -7.56 -24.15 -11.03
CA VAL A 72 -7.70 -23.06 -12.02
C VAL A 72 -8.44 -23.56 -13.26
N ALA A 73 -8.14 -24.79 -13.68
CA ALA A 73 -8.85 -25.46 -14.77
C ALA A 73 -10.34 -25.70 -14.46
N ALA A 74 -10.70 -26.06 -13.22
CA ALA A 74 -12.10 -26.27 -12.84
C ALA A 74 -12.89 -24.95 -12.76
N LEU A 75 -12.24 -23.87 -12.32
CA LEU A 75 -12.83 -22.52 -12.34
C LEU A 75 -13.13 -22.07 -13.78
N LEU A 76 -12.27 -22.44 -14.74
CA LEU A 76 -12.42 -22.07 -16.14
C LEU A 76 -13.36 -22.98 -16.92
N GLN A 77 -13.48 -24.27 -16.59
CA GLN A 77 -14.50 -25.15 -17.19
C GLN A 77 -15.93 -24.64 -16.92
N GLN A 78 -16.15 -23.93 -15.80
CA GLN A 78 -17.43 -23.26 -15.53
C GLN A 78 -17.65 -22.02 -16.43
N VAL A 79 -16.58 -21.28 -16.74
CA VAL A 79 -16.61 -20.09 -17.61
C VAL A 79 -16.68 -20.47 -19.10
N GLU A 80 -16.03 -21.56 -19.53
CA GLU A 80 -15.98 -22.01 -20.92
C GLU A 80 -17.29 -22.65 -21.38
N ARG A 81 -18.04 -23.30 -20.46
CA ARG A 81 -19.39 -23.82 -20.73
C ARG A 81 -20.46 -22.75 -20.87
N GLN A 82 -20.16 -21.51 -20.44
CA GLN A 82 -20.99 -20.35 -20.65
C GLN A 82 -20.25 -19.42 -21.62
N SER A 83 -20.47 -19.61 -22.93
CA SER A 83 -19.94 -18.84 -24.06
C SER A 83 -19.65 -17.37 -23.73
N VAL A 84 -18.61 -16.75 -24.34
CA VAL A 84 -18.09 -15.35 -24.21
C VAL A 84 -19.00 -14.28 -23.54
N SER A 85 -20.31 -14.30 -23.78
CA SER A 85 -21.37 -13.62 -23.00
C SER A 85 -21.40 -13.92 -21.48
N GLY A 86 -20.79 -15.01 -21.00
CA GLY A 86 -20.72 -15.40 -19.59
C GLY A 86 -19.64 -14.67 -18.79
N VAL A 87 -18.61 -14.12 -19.46
CA VAL A 87 -17.55 -13.32 -18.81
C VAL A 87 -18.10 -11.98 -18.30
N GLU A 88 -19.10 -11.42 -19.00
CA GLU A 88 -19.84 -10.23 -18.56
C GLU A 88 -20.82 -10.53 -17.41
N GLN A 89 -21.29 -11.78 -17.30
CA GLN A 89 -22.16 -12.23 -16.21
C GLN A 89 -21.39 -12.63 -14.95
N LEU A 90 -20.10 -12.95 -15.06
CA LEU A 90 -19.22 -13.04 -13.89
C LEU A 90 -19.09 -11.65 -13.26
N SER A 91 -19.57 -11.53 -12.01
CA SER A 91 -19.43 -10.32 -11.16
C SER A 91 -17.98 -10.09 -10.71
N LEU A 92 -17.03 -10.27 -11.61
CA LEU A 92 -15.63 -9.97 -11.40
C LEU A 92 -15.42 -8.45 -11.53
N PRO A 93 -14.60 -7.84 -10.67
CA PRO A 93 -14.21 -6.45 -10.83
C PRO A 93 -13.65 -6.17 -12.26
N PRO A 94 -13.90 -4.98 -12.85
CA PRO A 94 -13.59 -4.66 -14.25
C PRO A 94 -12.13 -4.92 -14.67
N PHE A 95 -11.20 -4.85 -13.72
CA PHE A 95 -9.78 -5.16 -13.92
C PHE A 95 -9.56 -6.61 -14.37
N TYR A 96 -10.23 -7.57 -13.75
CA TYR A 96 -10.07 -8.99 -14.05
C TYR A 96 -10.69 -9.37 -15.39
N GLN A 97 -11.83 -8.75 -15.74
CA GLN A 97 -12.46 -8.92 -17.06
C GLN A 97 -11.51 -8.47 -18.19
N LYS A 98 -10.87 -7.30 -18.05
CA LYS A 98 -9.90 -6.80 -19.03
C LYS A 98 -8.67 -7.71 -19.16
N LEU A 99 -8.18 -8.26 -18.05
CA LEU A 99 -7.09 -9.24 -18.07
C LEU A 99 -7.51 -10.50 -18.84
N LEU A 100 -8.64 -11.12 -18.49
CA LEU A 100 -9.17 -12.33 -19.12
C LEU A 100 -9.33 -12.16 -20.64
N VAL A 101 -9.99 -11.08 -21.07
CA VAL A 101 -10.19 -10.78 -22.50
C VAL A 101 -8.85 -10.60 -23.22
N GLY A 102 -7.88 -9.93 -22.60
CA GLY A 102 -6.55 -9.74 -23.18
C GLY A 102 -5.75 -11.03 -23.36
N TYR A 103 -5.87 -11.99 -22.43
CA TYR A 103 -5.22 -13.31 -22.56
C TYR A 103 -5.94 -14.22 -23.57
N LEU A 104 -7.28 -14.22 -23.58
CA LEU A 104 -8.08 -14.96 -24.56
C LEU A 104 -7.84 -14.49 -26.00
N GLY A 105 -7.73 -13.16 -26.21
CA GLY A 105 -7.41 -12.61 -27.52
C GLY A 105 -6.04 -13.05 -28.04
N LYS A 106 -5.04 -13.18 -27.16
CA LYS A 106 -3.68 -13.64 -27.52
C LYS A 106 -3.63 -15.15 -27.80
N SER A 107 -4.40 -15.97 -27.08
CA SER A 107 -4.44 -17.42 -27.33
C SER A 107 -5.15 -17.76 -28.64
N LEU A 108 -6.23 -17.04 -28.97
CA LEU A 108 -6.96 -17.21 -30.24
C LEU A 108 -6.13 -16.79 -31.46
N ALA A 109 -5.31 -15.75 -31.32
CA ALA A 109 -4.43 -15.27 -32.40
C ALA A 109 -3.23 -16.20 -32.68
N ALA A 110 -2.86 -17.09 -31.75
CA ALA A 110 -1.69 -17.96 -31.87
C ALA A 110 -1.93 -19.29 -32.60
N GLY A 111 -3.15 -19.55 -33.10
CA GLY A 111 -3.45 -20.64 -34.04
C GLY A 111 -3.23 -22.08 -33.55
N GLY A 112 -3.06 -22.31 -32.25
CA GLY A 112 -2.82 -23.64 -31.66
C GLY A 112 -4.08 -24.32 -31.12
N THR A 113 -4.09 -25.66 -31.11
CA THR A 113 -5.11 -26.56 -30.57
C THR A 113 -5.66 -26.09 -29.21
N ALA A 114 -6.97 -25.84 -29.17
CA ALA A 114 -7.69 -25.01 -28.21
C ALA A 114 -7.70 -25.44 -26.72
N TYR A 115 -6.97 -26.48 -26.32
CA TYR A 115 -7.02 -27.05 -24.96
C TYR A 115 -5.65 -27.16 -24.26
N GLU A 116 -4.59 -26.57 -24.81
CA GLU A 116 -3.31 -26.36 -24.11
C GLU A 116 -3.00 -24.85 -23.91
N SER A 117 -3.64 -24.09 -23.03
CA SER A 117 -4.94 -24.15 -22.37
C SER A 117 -5.17 -22.75 -21.79
N VAL A 118 -6.40 -22.20 -21.85
CA VAL A 118 -6.70 -20.93 -21.16
C VAL A 118 -6.29 -20.99 -19.67
N SER A 119 -6.35 -22.19 -19.08
CA SER A 119 -5.84 -22.49 -17.74
C SER A 119 -4.34 -22.31 -17.58
N GLU A 120 -3.52 -22.72 -18.54
CA GLU A 120 -2.06 -22.57 -18.48
C GLU A 120 -1.64 -21.13 -18.73
N ALA A 121 -2.30 -20.44 -19.67
CA ALA A 121 -2.09 -19.01 -19.88
C ALA A 121 -2.47 -18.20 -18.63
N LEU A 122 -3.57 -18.57 -17.97
CA LEU A 122 -3.99 -17.94 -16.72
C LEU A 122 -3.06 -18.28 -15.55
N ALA A 123 -2.64 -19.54 -15.41
CA ALA A 123 -1.65 -19.95 -14.42
C ALA A 123 -0.33 -19.19 -14.61
N ALA A 124 0.12 -19.01 -15.86
CA ALA A 124 1.28 -18.21 -16.21
C ALA A 124 1.09 -16.73 -15.86
N ALA A 125 -0.09 -16.15 -16.13
CA ALA A 125 -0.41 -14.78 -15.79
C ALA A 125 -0.40 -14.54 -14.27
N ILE A 126 -1.01 -15.44 -13.51
CA ILE A 126 -1.04 -15.39 -12.05
C ILE A 126 0.38 -15.57 -11.50
N ALA A 127 1.12 -16.57 -11.98
CA ALA A 127 2.51 -16.80 -11.58
C ALA A 127 3.39 -15.58 -11.87
N SER A 128 3.25 -14.97 -13.06
CA SER A 128 3.98 -13.76 -13.43
C SER A 128 3.60 -12.56 -12.55
N PHE A 129 2.32 -12.38 -12.25
CA PHE A 129 1.85 -11.33 -11.36
C PHE A 129 2.40 -11.50 -9.95
N LEU A 130 2.35 -12.72 -9.42
CA LEU A 130 2.89 -13.05 -8.10
C LEU A 130 4.40 -12.81 -8.05
N LEU A 131 5.14 -13.28 -9.05
CA LEU A 131 6.58 -13.04 -9.13
C LEU A 131 6.88 -11.54 -9.19
N GLN A 132 6.20 -10.78 -10.07
CA GLN A 132 6.37 -9.32 -10.15
C GLN A 132 6.04 -8.63 -8.83
N GLY A 133 4.97 -9.04 -8.14
CA GLY A 133 4.61 -8.51 -6.83
C GLY A 133 5.67 -8.79 -5.77
N ILE A 134 6.16 -10.03 -5.68
CA ILE A 134 7.22 -10.41 -4.76
C ILE A 134 8.52 -9.67 -5.09
N THR A 135 8.91 -9.60 -6.36
CA THR A 135 10.09 -8.85 -6.81
C THR A 135 9.98 -7.37 -6.51
N PHE A 136 8.81 -6.76 -6.71
CA PHE A 136 8.55 -5.38 -6.35
C PHE A 136 8.80 -5.15 -4.86
N LEU A 137 8.24 -6.01 -4.01
CA LEU A 137 8.43 -5.94 -2.56
C LEU A 137 9.90 -6.13 -2.18
N LEU A 138 10.60 -7.09 -2.80
CA LEU A 138 12.02 -7.33 -2.56
C LEU A 138 12.87 -6.10 -2.90
N ILE A 139 12.66 -5.47 -4.07
CA ILE A 139 13.38 -4.26 -4.45
C ILE A 139 13.03 -3.11 -3.52
N TRP A 140 11.74 -2.91 -3.24
CA TRP A 140 11.27 -1.81 -2.42
C TRP A 140 11.84 -1.90 -1.00
N PHE A 141 11.66 -3.04 -0.32
CA PHE A 141 12.19 -3.24 1.03
C PHE A 141 13.72 -3.28 1.05
N GLY A 142 14.36 -3.94 0.07
CA GLY A 142 15.81 -4.02 -0.02
C GLY A 142 16.44 -2.64 -0.20
N SER A 143 15.97 -1.85 -1.16
CA SER A 143 16.46 -0.48 -1.38
C SER A 143 16.15 0.43 -0.20
N LEU A 144 14.98 0.30 0.43
CA LEU A 144 14.60 1.10 1.59
C LEU A 144 15.51 0.80 2.77
N LEU A 145 15.86 -0.48 2.99
CA LEU A 145 16.79 -0.88 4.02
C LEU A 145 18.17 -0.28 3.79
N VAL A 146 18.70 -0.34 2.56
CA VAL A 146 19.99 0.25 2.19
C VAL A 146 20.00 1.76 2.42
N LEU A 147 18.99 2.48 1.92
CA LEU A 147 18.88 3.94 2.10
C LEU A 147 18.75 4.31 3.58
N LYS A 148 17.96 3.57 4.35
CA LYS A 148 17.81 3.80 5.79
C LYS A 148 19.12 3.62 6.54
N VAL A 149 19.89 2.57 6.22
CA VAL A 149 21.22 2.35 6.80
C VAL A 149 22.15 3.50 6.43
N PHE A 150 22.16 3.92 5.17
CA PHE A 150 22.96 5.04 4.68
C PHE A 150 22.65 6.36 5.42
N PHE A 151 21.37 6.75 5.49
CA PHE A 151 20.97 7.97 6.20
C PHE A 151 21.29 7.91 7.69
N ARG A 152 21.14 6.75 8.32
CA ARG A 152 21.51 6.57 9.72
C ARG A 152 23.01 6.78 9.94
N LEU A 153 23.87 6.28 9.05
CA LEU A 153 25.32 6.45 9.16
C LEU A 153 25.73 7.93 9.06
N ILE A 154 25.12 8.70 8.15
CA ILE A 154 25.37 10.14 8.01
C ILE A 154 24.93 10.87 9.29
N THR A 155 23.73 10.58 9.76
CA THR A 155 23.12 11.29 10.90
C THR A 155 23.90 11.04 12.20
N ARG A 156 24.46 9.84 12.37
CA ARG A 156 25.28 9.47 13.53
C ARG A 156 26.52 10.36 13.72
N SER A 157 27.08 10.89 12.65
CA SER A 157 28.25 11.78 12.70
C SER A 157 27.88 13.22 13.11
N ILE A 158 26.66 13.65 12.78
CA ILE A 158 26.19 15.03 13.03
C ILE A 158 25.67 15.17 14.46
N ASP A 159 25.12 14.09 15.04
CA ASP A 159 24.49 14.06 16.35
C ASP A 159 25.39 14.47 17.54
N LYS A 160 26.72 14.46 17.37
CA LYS A 160 27.67 14.89 18.43
C LYS A 160 27.94 16.39 18.47
N THR A 161 27.37 17.16 17.54
CA THR A 161 27.59 18.60 17.41
C THR A 161 26.37 19.41 17.87
N LEU A 162 26.49 20.74 17.99
CA LEU A 162 25.34 21.62 18.27
C LEU A 162 24.23 21.50 17.20
N LEU A 163 24.58 21.12 15.97
CA LEU A 163 23.62 20.79 14.90
C LEU A 163 22.79 19.54 15.22
N GLY A 164 23.28 18.65 16.10
CA GLY A 164 22.53 17.50 16.59
C GLY A 164 21.29 17.89 17.41
N ALA A 165 21.37 18.95 18.22
CA ALA A 165 20.22 19.45 18.96
C ALA A 165 19.16 20.04 18.02
N VAL A 166 19.58 20.82 17.02
CA VAL A 166 18.69 21.38 15.99
C VAL A 166 18.07 20.26 15.14
N ASN A 167 18.86 19.24 14.75
CA ASN A 167 18.39 18.06 14.02
C ASN A 167 17.29 17.33 14.80
N ARG A 168 17.46 17.12 16.11
CA ARG A 168 16.47 16.46 16.94
C ARG A 168 15.21 17.31 17.14
N LEU A 169 15.35 18.61 17.38
CA LEU A 169 14.20 19.52 17.51
C LEU A 169 13.38 19.61 16.22
N ALA A 170 14.04 19.75 15.07
CA ALA A 170 13.37 19.75 13.78
C ALA A 170 12.75 18.36 13.49
N GLY A 171 13.40 17.28 13.91
CA GLY A 171 12.83 15.93 13.91
C GLY A 171 11.54 15.84 14.72
N THR A 172 11.47 16.46 15.90
CA THR A 172 10.24 16.55 16.71
C THR A 172 9.11 17.23 15.94
N ALA A 173 9.40 18.38 15.33
CA ALA A 173 8.41 19.15 14.57
C ALA A 173 7.87 18.35 13.36
N VAL A 174 8.76 17.71 12.60
CA VAL A 174 8.36 16.85 11.48
C VAL A 174 7.60 15.62 11.97
N GLY A 175 8.07 14.94 13.01
CA GLY A 175 7.39 13.77 13.58
C GLY A 175 5.99 14.08 14.10
N PHE A 176 5.84 15.24 14.76
CA PHE A 176 4.54 15.77 15.17
C PHE A 176 3.65 16.04 13.96
N LEU A 177 4.13 16.79 12.98
CA LEU A 177 3.35 17.17 11.80
C LEU A 177 2.93 15.95 10.97
N THR A 178 3.83 15.00 10.73
CA THR A 178 3.50 13.75 10.04
C THR A 178 2.42 12.98 10.78
N THR A 179 2.53 12.86 12.11
CA THR A 179 1.54 12.13 12.91
C THR A 179 0.20 12.87 12.96
N TYR A 180 0.24 14.21 13.05
CA TYR A 180 -0.93 15.07 12.93
C TYR A 180 -1.69 14.82 11.61
N LEU A 181 -0.96 14.76 10.49
CA LEU A 181 -1.58 14.49 9.18
C LEU A 181 -2.12 13.07 9.04
N VAL A 182 -1.40 12.06 9.53
CA VAL A 182 -1.87 10.67 9.49
C VAL A 182 -3.12 10.49 10.34
N VAL A 183 -3.13 11.02 11.56
CA VAL A 183 -4.30 10.96 12.45
C VAL A 183 -5.45 11.77 11.87
N GLY A 184 -5.19 12.93 11.27
CA GLY A 184 -6.20 13.74 10.58
C GLY A 184 -6.81 13.04 9.37
N ALA A 185 -6.00 12.37 8.54
CA ALA A 185 -6.48 11.56 7.42
C ALA A 185 -7.38 10.41 7.91
N ILE A 186 -6.94 9.70 8.95
CA ILE A 186 -7.74 8.64 9.57
C ILE A 186 -9.06 9.20 10.13
N ALA A 187 -9.02 10.33 10.84
CA ALA A 187 -10.23 10.97 11.39
C ALA A 187 -11.20 11.42 10.28
N ALA A 188 -10.68 12.01 9.20
CA ALA A 188 -11.47 12.44 8.05
C ALA A 188 -12.18 11.26 7.37
N LEU A 189 -11.51 10.10 7.27
CA LEU A 189 -12.08 8.88 6.71
C LEU A 189 -13.10 8.20 7.65
N ILE A 190 -12.80 8.15 8.96
CA ILE A 190 -13.61 7.42 9.93
C ILE A 190 -14.89 8.18 10.30
N THR A 191 -14.86 9.52 10.36
CA THR A 191 -16.01 10.33 10.78
C THR A 191 -17.29 10.05 9.98
N PRO A 192 -17.30 10.08 8.62
CA PRO A 192 -18.51 9.76 7.85
C PRO A 192 -18.95 8.31 8.04
N LEU A 193 -18.01 7.37 8.19
CA LEU A 193 -18.35 5.97 8.47
C LEU A 193 -19.06 5.82 9.82
N LEU A 194 -18.57 6.48 10.88
CA LEU A 194 -19.18 6.43 12.19
C LEU A 194 -20.57 7.08 12.22
N ALA A 195 -20.80 8.13 11.42
CA ALA A 195 -22.11 8.77 11.30
C ALA A 195 -23.19 7.81 10.78
N LEU A 196 -22.84 6.86 9.90
CA LEU A 196 -23.78 5.84 9.40
C LEU A 196 -24.28 4.89 10.50
N TYR A 197 -23.44 4.62 11.51
CA TYR A 197 -23.75 3.72 12.61
C TYR A 197 -24.29 4.45 13.86
N ALA A 198 -24.28 5.78 13.87
CA ALA A 198 -24.76 6.61 14.99
C ALA A 198 -26.27 6.48 15.24
N THR A 199 -27.02 5.82 14.36
CA THR A 199 -28.46 5.57 14.47
C THR A 199 -28.82 4.37 15.34
N ARG A 200 -27.83 3.59 15.82
CA ARG A 200 -28.04 2.37 16.63
C ARG A 200 -27.46 2.54 18.05
N PRO A 201 -28.28 2.92 19.05
CA PRO A 201 -27.83 3.26 20.41
C PRO A 201 -27.09 2.12 21.14
N GLU A 202 -27.46 0.87 20.86
CA GLU A 202 -26.90 -0.34 21.47
C GLU A 202 -25.48 -0.70 20.96
N SER A 203 -24.98 -0.01 19.93
CA SER A 203 -23.72 -0.39 19.28
C SER A 203 -22.49 0.27 19.92
N VAL A 204 -21.37 -0.45 19.94
CA VAL A 204 -20.05 0.11 20.33
C VAL A 204 -19.65 1.30 19.45
N PHE A 205 -20.16 1.35 18.21
CA PHE A 205 -19.94 2.46 17.29
C PHE A 205 -20.69 3.73 17.71
N TYR A 206 -21.81 3.62 18.43
CA TYR A 206 -22.53 4.78 18.95
C TYR A 206 -21.71 5.55 19.99
N SER A 207 -21.13 4.86 20.97
CA SER A 207 -20.27 5.50 21.99
C SER A 207 -19.01 6.11 21.37
N LEU A 208 -18.41 5.43 20.39
CA LEU A 208 -17.28 5.96 19.64
C LEU A 208 -17.67 7.19 18.80
N SER A 209 -18.82 7.17 18.12
CA SER A 209 -19.31 8.29 17.32
C SER A 209 -19.56 9.54 18.17
N ARG A 210 -20.19 9.39 19.35
CA ARG A 210 -20.41 10.48 20.30
C ARG A 210 -19.08 11.06 20.78
N SER A 211 -18.10 10.19 21.00
CA SER A 211 -16.81 10.59 21.52
C SER A 211 -15.94 11.27 20.45
N VAL A 212 -16.05 10.85 19.21
CA VAL A 212 -15.46 11.52 18.05
C VAL A 212 -16.13 12.90 17.83
N ALA A 213 -17.46 12.96 17.89
CA ALA A 213 -18.21 14.21 17.72
C ALA A 213 -17.95 15.23 18.83
N GLY A 214 -17.75 14.76 20.07
CA GLY A 214 -17.40 15.59 21.22
C GLY A 214 -15.90 15.85 21.39
N SER A 215 -15.05 15.49 20.42
CA SER A 215 -13.61 15.74 20.48
C SER A 215 -13.30 17.19 20.10
N TYR A 216 -12.44 17.84 20.90
CA TYR A 216 -11.96 19.19 20.59
C TYR A 216 -10.87 19.17 19.51
N LEU A 217 -10.10 18.09 19.38
CA LEU A 217 -8.94 18.02 18.49
C LEU A 217 -9.28 17.57 17.07
N ILE A 218 -10.33 16.76 16.90
CA ILE A 218 -10.71 16.23 15.59
C ILE A 218 -11.00 17.32 14.54
N PRO A 219 -11.76 18.39 14.84
CA PRO A 219 -12.00 19.45 13.86
C PRO A 219 -10.71 20.07 13.33
N TRP A 220 -9.73 20.32 14.21
CA TRP A 220 -8.42 20.85 13.82
C TRP A 220 -7.67 19.88 12.92
N LEU A 221 -7.57 18.61 13.32
CA LEU A 221 -6.89 17.56 12.57
C LEU A 221 -7.46 17.40 11.15
N VAL A 222 -8.79 17.32 11.04
CA VAL A 222 -9.50 17.16 9.76
C VAL A 222 -9.31 18.39 8.89
N ASN A 223 -9.46 19.60 9.45
CA ASN A 223 -9.27 20.84 8.68
C ASN A 223 -7.83 21.00 8.19
N GLY A 224 -6.84 20.69 9.04
CA GLY A 224 -5.43 20.75 8.66
C GLY A 224 -5.08 19.75 7.56
N PHE A 225 -5.62 18.53 7.65
CA PHE A 225 -5.48 17.53 6.58
C PHE A 225 -6.12 18.00 5.27
N ASN A 226 -7.38 18.46 5.34
CA ASN A 226 -8.13 18.89 4.16
C ASN A 226 -7.47 20.09 3.45
N PHE A 227 -6.94 21.05 4.21
CA PHE A 227 -6.20 22.19 3.67
C PHE A 227 -4.99 21.73 2.84
N LEU A 228 -4.18 20.82 3.36
CA LEU A 228 -3.03 20.29 2.62
C LEU A 228 -3.45 19.44 1.41
N ALA A 229 -4.50 18.63 1.56
CA ALA A 229 -5.03 17.84 0.45
C ALA A 229 -5.46 18.75 -0.71
N GLN A 230 -6.20 19.83 -0.42
CA GLN A 230 -6.66 20.78 -1.43
C GLN A 230 -5.49 21.46 -2.16
N GLU A 231 -4.45 21.90 -1.45
CA GLU A 231 -3.27 22.52 -2.08
C GLU A 231 -2.47 21.54 -2.97
N ILE A 232 -2.43 20.26 -2.61
CA ILE A 232 -1.72 19.24 -3.41
C ILE A 232 -2.53 18.87 -4.66
N PHE A 233 -3.84 18.65 -4.54
CA PHE A 233 -4.68 18.20 -5.65
C PHE A 233 -5.05 19.30 -6.64
N THR A 234 -5.03 20.57 -6.25
CA THR A 234 -5.28 21.69 -7.20
C THR A 234 -4.06 22.03 -8.07
N ARG A 235 -2.87 21.54 -7.71
CA ARG A 235 -1.60 21.82 -8.41
C ARG A 235 -1.06 20.64 -9.22
N LEU A 236 -1.75 19.49 -9.21
CA LEU A 236 -1.47 18.30 -10.02
C LEU A 236 -2.42 18.24 -11.21
#